data_AF-A0A6C0GI47-F1
#
_entry.id   AF-A0A6C0GI47-F1
#
_cell.length_a   1.000
_cell.length_b   1.000
_cell.length_c   1.000
_cell.angle_alpha   90.00
_cell.angle_beta   90.00
_cell.angle_gamma   90.00
#
_symmetry.space_group_name_H-M   'P 1'
#
loop_
_entity.id
_entity.type
_entity.pdbx_description
1 polymer ?
#
loop_
_entity_poly.entity_id
_entity_poly.type
_entity_poly.pdbx_seq_one_letter_code
_entity_poly.pdbx_strand_id
1 'polypeptide(L)'
;MASELVTQLRHIRDKVNDLSIDDDKAKEFENLINKSIEIITKMSNPHDDFFESRRRGALRDLQSDFSRHLKGYWESHSKIDKISEFSRARNNANLVLSHIITSFK
;
A
#
# COMPACT_ATOMS: atom_id res chain seq x y z
N MET A 1 -7.24 -17.98 9.10
CA MET A 1 -6.03 -17.18 8.81
C MET A 1 -6.26 -16.14 7.73
N ALA A 2 -6.73 -16.50 6.52
CA ALA A 2 -6.94 -15.54 5.44
C ALA A 2 -7.92 -14.40 5.79
N SER A 3 -9.05 -14.69 6.48
CA SER A 3 -10.04 -13.65 6.84
C SER A 3 -9.50 -12.58 7.79
N GLU A 4 -8.61 -12.94 8.72
CA GLU A 4 -8.00 -12.00 9.66
C GLU A 4 -7.01 -11.07 8.94
N LEU A 5 -6.14 -11.62 8.08
CA LEU A 5 -5.19 -10.84 7.28
C LEU A 5 -5.92 -9.89 6.31
N VAL A 6 -7.02 -10.34 5.70
CA VAL A 6 -7.88 -9.49 4.85
C VAL A 6 -8.49 -8.35 5.67
N THR A 7 -8.94 -8.63 6.89
CA THR A 7 -9.50 -7.59 7.79
C THR A 7 -8.44 -6.56 8.17
N GLN A 8 -7.22 -7.00 8.49
CA GLN A 8 -6.10 -6.09 8.77
C GLN A 8 -5.76 -5.22 7.55
N LEU A 9 -5.72 -5.77 6.34
CA LEU A 9 -5.50 -4.98 5.11
C LEU A 9 -6.62 -3.96 4.85
N ARG A 10 -7.88 -4.31 5.12
CA ARG A 10 -9.00 -3.37 5.02
C ARG A 10 -8.81 -2.19 5.97
N HIS A 11 -8.48 -2.45 7.23
CA HIS A 11 -8.21 -1.40 8.19
C HIS A 11 -7.02 -0.51 7.78
N ILE A 12 -5.97 -1.09 7.22
CA ILE A 12 -4.83 -0.30 6.71
C ILE A 12 -5.27 0.57 5.54
N ARG A 13 -5.99 0.03 4.55
CA ARG A 13 -6.49 0.79 3.40
C ARG A 13 -7.36 1.97 3.86
N ASP A 14 -8.26 1.74 4.81
CA ASP A 14 -9.14 2.80 5.31
C ASP A 14 -8.31 3.92 5.98
N LYS A 15 -7.31 3.56 6.79
CA LYS A 15 -6.37 4.54 7.35
C LYS A 15 -5.60 5.31 6.28
N VAL A 16 -5.05 4.61 5.28
CA VAL A 16 -4.31 5.21 4.16
C VAL A 16 -5.17 6.25 3.43
N ASN A 17 -6.44 5.93 3.21
CA ASN A 17 -7.38 6.84 2.56
C ASN A 17 -7.63 8.13 3.35
N ASP A 18 -7.63 8.04 4.68
CA ASP A 18 -7.94 9.15 5.58
C ASP A 18 -6.71 9.97 6.01
N LEU A 19 -5.49 9.61 5.58
CA LEU A 19 -4.28 10.36 5.91
C LEU A 19 -4.29 11.76 5.29
N SER A 20 -4.06 12.77 6.13
CA SER A 20 -3.69 14.12 5.69
C SER A 20 -2.29 14.14 5.09
N ILE A 21 -2.00 15.20 4.32
CA ILE A 21 -0.70 15.39 3.68
C ILE A 21 0.15 16.30 4.56
N ASP A 22 0.99 15.68 5.38
CA ASP A 22 2.00 16.32 6.21
C ASP A 22 3.13 15.32 6.51
N ASP A 23 4.25 15.79 7.04
CA ASP A 23 5.46 14.98 7.22
C ASP A 23 5.27 13.85 8.26
N ASP A 24 4.44 14.07 9.29
CA ASP A 24 4.14 13.03 10.29
C ASP A 24 3.26 11.93 9.70
N LYS A 25 2.29 12.32 8.89
CA LYS A 25 1.42 11.39 8.14
C LYS A 25 2.13 10.71 6.99
N ALA A 26 3.17 11.32 6.40
CA ALA A 26 4.05 10.64 5.45
C ALA A 26 4.79 9.48 6.13
N LYS A 27 5.33 9.68 7.34
CA LYS A 27 5.92 8.58 8.13
C LYS A 27 4.90 7.55 8.56
N GLU A 28 3.70 7.97 8.97
CA GLU A 28 2.61 7.04 9.27
C GLU A 28 2.26 6.19 8.04
N PHE A 29 2.24 6.82 6.86
CA PHE A 29 1.95 6.15 5.61
C PHE A 29 2.99 5.08 5.29
N GLU A 30 4.29 5.39 5.42
CA GLU A 30 5.38 4.41 5.28
C GLU A 30 5.18 3.18 6.16
N ASN A 31 4.87 3.40 7.44
CA ASN A 31 4.64 2.32 8.37
C ASN A 31 3.43 1.46 7.97
N LEU A 32 2.36 2.08 7.46
CA LEU A 32 1.19 1.36 6.96
C LEU A 32 1.49 0.54 5.71
N ILE A 33 2.34 1.04 4.80
CA ILE A 33 2.76 0.28 3.62
C ILE A 33 3.67 -0.89 4.00
N ASN A 34 4.64 -0.69 4.89
CA ASN A 34 5.50 -1.77 5.37
C ASN A 34 4.67 -2.89 6.02
N LYS A 35 3.70 -2.53 6.87
CA LYS A 35 2.74 -3.50 7.45
C LYS A 35 1.92 -4.22 6.38
N SER A 36 1.49 -3.51 5.34
CA SER A 36 0.76 -4.11 4.22
C SER A 36 1.61 -5.16 3.49
N ILE A 37 2.88 -4.85 3.21
CA ILE A 37 3.83 -5.77 2.58
C ILE A 37 4.02 -7.02 3.45
N GLU A 38 4.20 -6.87 4.75
CA GLU A 38 4.32 -8.00 5.68
C GLU A 38 3.09 -8.90 5.66
N ILE A 39 1.90 -8.30 5.69
CA ILE A 39 0.63 -9.06 5.65
C ILE A 39 0.49 -9.79 4.31
N ILE A 40 0.68 -9.11 3.18
CA ILE A 40 0.56 -9.70 1.84
C ILE A 40 1.59 -10.81 1.64
N THR A 41 2.79 -10.68 2.21
CA THR A 41 3.83 -11.73 2.15
C THR A 41 3.37 -13.00 2.87
N LYS A 42 2.65 -12.87 3.99
CA LYS A 42 2.09 -13.98 4.77
C LYS A 42 0.84 -14.60 4.14
N MET A 43 0.18 -13.88 3.23
CA MET A 43 -0.93 -14.44 2.47
C MET A 43 -0.37 -15.42 1.43
N SER A 44 -0.85 -16.65 1.42
CA SER A 44 -0.54 -17.60 0.36
C SER A 44 -1.78 -18.43 0.05
N ASN A 45 -1.95 -18.77 -1.23
CA ASN A 45 -2.92 -19.75 -1.67
C ASN A 45 -2.27 -20.61 -2.76
N PRO A 46 -1.55 -21.69 -2.39
CA PRO A 46 -0.78 -22.49 -3.34
C PRO A 46 -1.62 -23.23 -4.39
N HIS A 47 -2.94 -23.21 -4.25
CA HIS A 47 -3.88 -23.80 -5.21
C HIS A 47 -4.52 -22.76 -6.15
N ASP A 48 -4.13 -21.50 -6.03
CA ASP A 48 -4.64 -20.39 -6.83
C ASP A 48 -3.49 -19.58 -7.45
N ASP A 49 -3.05 -20.03 -8.64
CA ASP A 49 -2.00 -19.38 -9.42
C ASP A 49 -2.31 -17.92 -9.74
N PHE A 50 -3.60 -17.60 -9.89
CA PHE A 50 -4.06 -16.26 -10.19
C PHE A 50 -3.88 -15.34 -8.97
N PHE A 51 -4.24 -15.83 -7.79
CA PHE A 51 -3.95 -15.15 -6.54
C PHE A 51 -2.45 -14.96 -6.33
N GLU A 52 -1.61 -15.99 -6.52
CA GLU A 52 -0.16 -15.86 -6.34
C GLU A 52 0.48 -14.89 -7.34
N SER A 53 -0.02 -14.84 -8.58
CA SER A 53 0.38 -13.84 -9.57
C SER A 53 0.04 -12.42 -9.11
N ARG A 54 -1.20 -12.20 -8.67
CA ARG A 54 -1.65 -10.90 -8.13
C ARG A 54 -0.87 -10.49 -6.89
N ARG A 55 -0.59 -11.43 -5.99
CA ARG A 55 0.20 -11.21 -4.78
C ARG A 55 1.59 -10.71 -5.10
N ARG A 56 2.29 -11.37 -6.04
CA ARG A 56 3.62 -10.94 -6.50
C ARG A 56 3.58 -9.56 -7.15
N GLY A 57 2.57 -9.29 -7.99
CA GLY A 57 2.35 -7.96 -8.56
C GLY A 57 2.18 -6.90 -7.48
N ALA A 58 1.28 -7.13 -6.53
CA ALA A 58 1.02 -6.22 -5.42
C ALA A 58 2.28 -5.94 -4.57
N LEU A 59 3.06 -6.98 -4.25
CA LEU A 59 4.31 -6.81 -3.50
C LEU A 59 5.31 -5.94 -4.28
N ARG A 60 5.49 -6.21 -5.57
CA ARG A 60 6.38 -5.42 -6.43
C ARG A 60 5.92 -3.98 -6.51
N ASP A 61 4.64 -3.73 -6.72
CA ASP A 61 4.09 -2.39 -6.89
C ASP A 61 4.19 -1.60 -5.56
N LEU A 62 3.88 -2.23 -4.42
CA LEU A 62 4.08 -1.62 -3.09
C LEU A 62 5.55 -1.41 -2.73
N GLN A 63 6.48 -2.21 -3.22
CA GLN A 63 7.90 -2.03 -2.95
C GLN A 63 8.55 -1.00 -3.89
N SER A 64 8.16 -0.98 -5.16
CA SER A 64 8.79 -0.16 -6.19
C SER A 64 8.12 1.20 -6.33
N ASP A 65 6.81 1.24 -6.58
CA ASP A 65 6.11 2.50 -6.88
C ASP A 65 5.94 3.34 -5.62
N PHE A 66 5.65 2.73 -4.48
CA PHE A 66 5.60 3.45 -3.21
C PHE A 66 6.95 4.09 -2.87
N SER A 67 8.04 3.32 -2.93
CA SER A 67 9.38 3.84 -2.64
C SER A 67 9.77 4.99 -3.56
N ARG A 68 9.36 4.94 -4.84
CA ARG A 68 9.60 6.03 -5.80
C ARG A 68 8.88 7.32 -5.40
N HIS A 69 7.57 7.23 -5.14
CA HIS A 69 6.77 8.42 -4.81
C HIS A 69 7.10 8.99 -3.44
N LEU A 70 7.41 8.13 -2.48
CA LEU A 70 7.86 8.54 -1.16
C LEU A 70 9.23 9.23 -1.21
N LYS A 71 10.16 8.70 -1.99
CA LYS A 71 11.44 9.36 -2.25
C LYS A 71 11.22 10.74 -2.87
N GLY A 72 10.34 10.84 -3.87
CA GLY A 72 9.96 12.12 -4.47
C GLY A 72 9.35 13.10 -3.47
N TYR A 73 8.55 12.63 -2.51
CA TYR A 73 8.02 13.44 -1.43
C TYR A 73 9.14 14.05 -0.56
N TRP A 74 10.10 13.24 -0.11
CA TRP A 74 11.16 13.70 0.78
C TRP A 74 12.22 14.55 0.09
N GLU A 75 12.52 14.29 -1.19
CA GLU A 75 13.47 15.07 -1.99
C GLU A 75 12.88 16.39 -2.50
N SER A 76 11.56 16.54 -2.43
CA SER A 76 10.90 17.76 -2.89
C SER A 76 11.01 18.90 -1.90
N HIS A 77 11.37 20.07 -2.43
CA HIS A 77 11.45 21.34 -1.71
C HIS A 77 10.14 22.15 -1.86
N SER A 78 9.28 21.79 -2.81
CA SER A 78 8.02 22.46 -3.08
C SER A 78 6.87 21.75 -2.37
N LYS A 79 6.04 22.54 -1.67
CA LYS A 79 4.81 22.02 -1.03
C LYS A 79 3.86 21.37 -2.04
N ILE A 80 3.77 21.92 -3.26
CA ILE A 80 2.88 21.41 -4.31
C ILE A 80 3.34 20.02 -4.75
N ASP A 81 4.63 19.85 -4.95
CA ASP A 81 5.21 18.58 -5.41
C ASP A 81 5.10 17.51 -4.31
N LYS A 82 5.34 17.88 -3.04
CA LYS A 82 5.04 17.01 -1.89
C LYS A 82 3.59 16.52 -1.90
N ILE A 83 2.63 17.43 -2.09
CA ILE A 83 1.21 17.07 -2.16
C ILE A 83 0.93 16.12 -3.33
N SER A 84 1.52 16.40 -4.49
CA SER A 84 1.35 15.57 -5.69
C SER A 84 1.90 14.16 -5.48
N GLU A 85 3.14 14.03 -4.98
CA GLU A 85 3.79 12.75 -4.75
C GLU A 85 3.09 11.93 -3.66
N PHE A 86 2.69 12.57 -2.56
CA PHE A 86 1.90 11.89 -1.53
C PHE A 86 0.58 11.37 -2.10
N SER A 87 -0.14 12.19 -2.86
CA SER A 87 -1.42 11.81 -3.45
C SER A 87 -1.28 10.63 -4.42
N ARG A 88 -0.20 10.62 -5.23
CA ARG A 88 0.13 9.50 -6.13
C ARG A 88 0.42 8.22 -5.35
N ALA A 89 1.27 8.31 -4.32
CA ALA A 89 1.59 7.18 -3.45
C ALA A 89 0.31 6.61 -2.81
N ARG A 90 -0.55 7.47 -2.26
CA ARG A 90 -1.82 7.09 -1.63
C ARG A 90 -2.76 6.39 -2.59
N ASN A 91 -2.96 6.94 -3.78
CA ASN A 91 -3.84 6.37 -4.79
C ASN A 91 -3.34 4.99 -5.26
N ASN A 92 -2.03 4.84 -5.50
CA ASN A 92 -1.44 3.57 -5.89
C ASN A 92 -1.58 2.52 -4.78
N ALA A 93 -1.29 2.88 -3.53
CA ALA A 93 -1.47 1.99 -2.40
C ALA A 93 -2.93 1.51 -2.26
N ASN A 94 -3.90 2.44 -2.35
CA ASN A 94 -5.32 2.10 -2.27
C ASN A 94 -5.77 1.14 -3.38
N LEU A 95 -5.27 1.32 -4.60
CA LEU A 95 -5.57 0.43 -5.73
C LEU A 95 -5.00 -0.97 -5.49
N VAL A 96 -3.73 -1.06 -5.12
CA VAL A 96 -3.06 -2.35 -4.88
C VAL A 96 -3.70 -3.11 -3.72
N LEU A 97 -3.96 -2.43 -2.59
CA LEU A 97 -4.62 -3.03 -1.43
C LEU A 97 -6.03 -3.54 -1.80
N SER A 98 -6.78 -2.77 -2.58
CA SER A 98 -8.13 -3.16 -3.01
C SER A 98 -8.11 -4.39 -3.93
N HIS A 99 -7.13 -4.51 -4.82
CA HIS A 99 -6.98 -5.69 -5.68
C HIS A 99 -6.71 -6.97 -4.87
N ILE A 100 -5.88 -6.90 -3.84
CA ILE A 100 -5.63 -8.05 -2.96
C ILE A 100 -6.88 -8.38 -2.14
N ILE A 101 -7.49 -7.40 -1.47
CA ILE A 101 -8.68 -7.62 -0.63
C ILE A 101 -9.83 -8.25 -1.41
N THR A 102 -10.05 -7.82 -2.66
CA THR A 102 -11.14 -8.32 -3.50
C THR A 102 -10.90 -9.72 -4.06
N SER A 103 -9.66 -10.21 -4.04
CA SER A 103 -9.33 -11.58 -4.47
C SER A 103 -9.78 -12.65 -3.46
N PHE A 104 -10.18 -12.25 -2.25
CA PHE A 104 -10.68 -13.14 -1.18
C PHE A 104 -12.19 -12.99 -0.92
N LYS A 105 -12.95 -12.54 -1.92
CA LYS A 105 -14.41 -12.45 -1.84
C LYS A 105 -15.07 -13.82 -1.88
#